data_AF-A0A536UPW4-F1
#
_entry.id   AF-A0A536UPW4-F1
#
_cell.length_a   1.000
_cell.length_b   1.000
_cell.length_c   1.000
_cell.angle_alpha   90.00
_cell.angle_beta   90.00
_cell.angle_gamma   90.00
#
_symmetry.space_group_name_H-M   'P 1'
#
loop_
_entity.id
_entity.type
_entity.pdbx_description
1 polymer ?
#
loop_
_entity_poly.entity_id
_entity_poly.type
_entity_poly.pdbx_seq_one_letter_code
_entity_poly.pdbx_strand_id
1 'polypeptide(L)'
;DFYGGYKFEVAGVGLDVGALYYFYPTKADTLGQGHVHQDEIYIGASYSIVTAKLNYGLSNFFGLGDGTGVDTKGNWYLDLSAAYDLGGGWGVNGHYGHQYIKNATDPLIGLSKKSVDDYKLGVTKDLSGWVVGAAVVGTSKKAYFTTGAGVVPGALITPEDGGKTSVVLSLSKTF
;
A
#
# COMPACT_ATOMS: atom_id res chain seq x y z
N ASP A 1 -6.76 10.19 -8.52
CA ASP A 1 -6.14 9.00 -9.15
C ASP A 1 -7.07 8.39 -10.18
N PHE A 2 -6.50 7.74 -11.18
CA PHE A 2 -7.19 7.10 -12.28
C PHE A 2 -6.83 5.62 -12.31
N TYR A 3 -7.79 4.79 -12.69
CA TYR A 3 -7.63 3.34 -12.73
C TYR A 3 -8.39 2.80 -13.94
N GLY A 4 -7.78 1.81 -14.59
CA GLY A 4 -8.43 1.03 -15.63
C GLY A 4 -7.85 -0.37 -15.67
N GLY A 5 -8.70 -1.36 -15.93
CA GLY A 5 -8.28 -2.75 -15.97
C GLY A 5 -9.32 -3.65 -16.61
N TYR A 6 -8.91 -4.90 -16.85
CA TYR A 6 -9.75 -5.94 -17.40
C TYR A 6 -9.69 -7.17 -16.49
N LYS A 7 -10.87 -7.60 -16.07
CA LYS A 7 -11.07 -8.79 -15.24
C LYS A 7 -11.72 -9.89 -16.06
N PHE A 8 -11.19 -11.09 -15.94
CA PHE A 8 -11.72 -12.27 -16.60
C PHE A 8 -11.45 -13.51 -15.75
N GLU A 9 -12.14 -14.60 -16.04
CA GLU A 9 -11.96 -15.87 -15.34
C GLU A 9 -11.50 -16.93 -16.32
N VAL A 10 -10.54 -17.76 -15.89
CA VAL A 10 -10.10 -18.94 -16.64
C VAL A 10 -10.06 -20.13 -15.68
N ALA A 11 -10.89 -21.14 -15.94
CA ALA A 11 -10.92 -22.39 -15.19
C ALA A 11 -11.03 -22.20 -13.66
N GLY A 12 -11.89 -21.27 -13.21
CA GLY A 12 -12.11 -20.97 -11.79
C GLY A 12 -11.04 -20.10 -11.13
N VAL A 13 -10.04 -19.63 -11.89
CA VAL A 13 -9.09 -18.60 -11.44
C VAL A 13 -9.52 -17.26 -12.01
N GLY A 14 -9.80 -16.30 -11.13
CA GLY A 14 -10.01 -14.91 -11.52
C GLY A 14 -8.67 -14.27 -11.86
N LEU A 15 -8.60 -13.54 -12.96
CA LEU A 15 -7.44 -12.78 -13.40
C LEU A 15 -7.82 -11.32 -13.57
N ASP A 16 -6.92 -10.43 -13.20
CA ASP A 16 -7.09 -8.97 -13.26
C ASP A 16 -5.79 -8.34 -13.76
N VAL A 17 -5.87 -7.57 -14.84
CA VAL A 17 -4.72 -6.79 -15.33
C VAL A 17 -5.15 -5.35 -15.53
N GLY A 18 -4.29 -4.41 -15.19
CA GLY A 18 -4.65 -3.01 -15.35
C GLY A 18 -3.51 -2.05 -15.05
N ALA A 19 -3.88 -0.79 -14.96
CA ALA A 19 -2.97 0.31 -14.68
C ALA A 19 -3.60 1.30 -13.70
N LEU A 20 -2.73 1.98 -12.96
CA LEU A 20 -3.05 3.01 -11.98
C LEU A 20 -2.23 4.26 -12.33
N TYR A 21 -2.87 5.41 -12.25
CA TYR A 21 -2.21 6.71 -12.35
C TYR A 21 -2.57 7.53 -11.12
N TYR A 22 -1.63 7.64 -10.20
CA TYR A 22 -1.76 8.49 -9.03
C TYR A 22 -1.32 9.91 -9.40
N PHE A 23 -2.13 10.90 -9.07
CA PHE A 23 -1.82 12.29 -9.40
C PHE A 23 -2.14 13.21 -8.23
N TYR A 24 -1.10 13.87 -7.73
CA TYR A 24 -1.19 14.83 -6.63
C TYR A 24 -1.05 16.26 -7.21
N PRO A 25 -2.15 17.01 -7.31
CA PRO A 25 -2.16 18.30 -8.00
C PRO A 25 -1.46 19.42 -7.21
N THR A 26 -1.19 19.24 -5.92
CA THR A 26 -0.45 20.23 -5.12
C THR A 26 1.05 20.16 -5.39
N LYS A 27 1.70 21.32 -5.35
CA LYS A 27 3.18 21.46 -5.41
C LYS A 27 3.79 21.84 -4.06
N ALA A 28 2.95 21.99 -3.02
CA ALA A 28 3.39 22.43 -1.69
C ALA A 28 4.39 21.42 -1.10
N ASP A 29 4.15 20.14 -1.33
CA ASP A 29 4.95 19.05 -0.75
C ASP A 29 6.22 18.73 -1.56
N THR A 30 6.40 19.35 -2.74
CA THR A 30 7.58 19.17 -3.62
C THR A 30 8.50 20.38 -3.65
N LEU A 31 8.30 21.36 -2.74
CA LEU A 31 9.02 22.65 -2.77
C LEU A 31 8.95 23.34 -4.14
N GLY A 32 7.85 23.15 -4.87
CA GLY A 32 7.64 23.74 -6.20
C GLY A 32 8.26 22.98 -7.38
N GLN A 33 8.87 21.81 -7.17
CA GLN A 33 9.54 21.05 -8.24
C GLN A 33 8.60 20.36 -9.24
N GLY A 34 7.29 20.35 -8.98
CA GLY A 34 6.30 19.79 -9.89
C GLY A 34 5.18 19.08 -9.17
N HIS A 35 4.30 18.45 -9.95
CA HIS A 35 3.25 17.58 -9.42
C HIS A 35 3.82 16.18 -9.15
N VAL A 36 3.52 15.61 -7.99
CA VAL A 36 3.84 14.21 -7.71
C VAL A 36 2.87 13.32 -8.47
N HIS A 37 3.42 12.31 -9.14
CA HIS A 37 2.63 11.26 -9.76
C HIS A 37 3.30 9.90 -9.55
N GLN A 38 2.50 8.85 -9.72
CA GLN A 38 2.99 7.47 -9.78
C GLN A 38 2.18 6.72 -10.84
N ASP A 39 2.87 6.13 -11.81
CA ASP A 39 2.32 5.30 -12.87
C ASP A 39 2.59 3.85 -12.50
N GLU A 40 1.56 3.00 -12.46
CA GLU A 40 1.74 1.58 -12.18
C GLU A 40 0.96 0.73 -13.17
N ILE A 41 1.51 -0.44 -13.49
CA ILE A 41 0.74 -1.55 -14.06
C ILE A 41 0.63 -2.64 -13.01
N TYR A 42 -0.41 -3.47 -13.11
CA TYR A 42 -0.57 -4.58 -12.19
C TYR A 42 -1.11 -5.83 -12.88
N ILE A 43 -0.80 -6.97 -12.27
CA ILE A 43 -1.45 -8.25 -12.51
C ILE A 43 -1.93 -8.83 -11.18
N GLY A 44 -3.13 -9.38 -11.18
CA GLY A 44 -3.76 -10.01 -10.04
C GLY A 44 -4.38 -11.35 -10.41
N ALA A 45 -4.41 -12.24 -9.44
CA ALA A 45 -5.09 -13.52 -9.51
C ALA A 45 -5.89 -13.78 -8.24
N SER A 46 -7.02 -14.45 -8.38
CA SER A 46 -7.84 -14.91 -7.25
C SER A 46 -8.26 -16.36 -7.45
N TYR A 47 -8.25 -17.12 -6.37
CA TYR A 47 -8.73 -18.49 -6.37
C TYR A 47 -9.29 -18.83 -5.00
N SER A 48 -10.57 -19.20 -4.95
CA SER A 48 -11.25 -19.51 -3.69
C SER A 48 -11.07 -18.36 -2.69
N ILE A 49 -10.49 -18.65 -1.53
CA ILE A 49 -10.29 -17.68 -0.45
C ILE A 49 -9.05 -16.80 -0.61
N VAL A 50 -8.16 -17.09 -1.56
CA VAL A 50 -6.87 -16.40 -1.69
C VAL A 50 -6.84 -15.47 -2.89
N THR A 51 -6.08 -14.40 -2.76
CA THR A 51 -5.81 -13.41 -3.80
C THR A 51 -4.33 -13.04 -3.77
N ALA A 52 -3.79 -12.76 -4.95
CA ALA A 52 -2.44 -12.24 -5.13
C ALA A 52 -2.50 -11.08 -6.13
N LYS A 53 -1.79 -9.99 -5.85
CA LYS A 53 -1.66 -8.86 -6.78
C LYS A 53 -0.23 -8.33 -6.76
N LEU A 54 0.35 -8.14 -7.94
CA LEU A 54 1.66 -7.52 -8.11
C LEU A 54 1.48 -6.23 -8.89
N ASN A 55 1.87 -5.10 -8.28
CA ASN A 55 1.92 -3.79 -8.91
C ASN A 55 3.38 -3.45 -9.23
N TYR A 56 3.63 -2.83 -10.37
CA TYR A 56 4.96 -2.44 -10.85
C TYR A 56 4.94 -0.98 -11.31
N GLY A 57 5.78 -0.15 -10.72
CA GLY A 57 5.87 1.27 -11.00
C GLY A 57 6.68 1.57 -12.26
N LEU A 58 6.07 2.33 -13.18
CA LEU A 58 6.67 2.83 -14.42
C LEU A 58 7.30 4.23 -14.25
N SER A 59 6.97 4.91 -13.16
CA SER A 59 7.55 6.18 -12.73
C SER A 59 8.35 6.03 -11.43
N ASN A 60 9.04 7.11 -11.03
CA ASN A 60 9.69 7.19 -9.73
C ASN A 60 8.63 7.07 -8.63
N PHE A 61 8.91 6.26 -7.59
CA PHE A 61 7.97 5.92 -6.53
C PHE A 61 7.44 7.18 -5.84
N PHE A 62 6.22 7.60 -6.18
CA PHE A 62 5.61 8.84 -5.69
C PHE A 62 6.56 10.05 -5.75
N GLY A 63 7.29 10.18 -6.87
CA GLY A 63 8.24 11.27 -7.10
C GLY A 63 9.54 11.20 -6.30
N LEU A 64 9.80 10.13 -5.54
CA LEU A 64 11.10 9.92 -4.88
C LEU A 64 12.21 9.80 -5.93
N GLY A 65 13.10 10.79 -5.95
CA GLY A 65 14.19 10.89 -6.92
C GLY A 65 13.93 11.88 -8.06
N ASP A 66 12.73 12.42 -8.19
CA ASP A 66 12.44 13.47 -9.16
C ASP A 66 13.27 14.73 -8.87
N GLY A 67 13.77 15.37 -9.93
CA GLY A 67 14.70 16.50 -9.81
C GLY A 67 16.12 16.12 -9.35
N THR A 68 16.37 14.83 -9.10
CA THR A 68 17.69 14.29 -8.74
C THR A 68 18.22 13.34 -9.82
N GLY A 69 19.43 12.77 -9.62
CA GLY A 69 19.97 11.69 -10.45
C GLY A 69 19.53 10.28 -10.03
N VAL A 70 18.65 10.15 -9.04
CA VAL A 70 18.23 8.85 -8.49
C VAL A 70 16.99 8.32 -9.20
N ASP A 71 17.11 7.14 -9.80
CA ASP A 71 16.01 6.43 -10.45
C ASP A 71 15.38 5.41 -9.51
N THR A 72 14.10 5.61 -9.16
CA THR A 72 13.30 4.68 -8.34
C THR A 72 12.22 3.97 -9.16
N LYS A 73 12.22 4.10 -10.49
CA LYS A 73 11.37 3.33 -11.41
C LYS A 73 11.63 1.83 -11.28
N GLY A 74 10.59 1.04 -11.48
CA GLY A 74 10.63 -0.40 -11.24
C GLY A 74 10.59 -0.77 -9.75
N ASN A 75 10.10 0.16 -8.91
CA ASN A 75 9.50 -0.19 -7.63
C ASN A 75 8.31 -1.13 -7.84
N TRP A 76 7.98 -1.94 -6.84
CA TRP A 76 6.88 -2.89 -6.94
C TRP A 76 6.29 -3.22 -5.57
N TYR A 77 5.03 -3.64 -5.58
CA TYR A 77 4.30 -4.06 -4.40
C TYR A 77 3.58 -5.39 -4.65
N LEU A 78 3.89 -6.39 -3.82
CA LEU A 78 3.18 -7.67 -3.79
C LEU A 78 2.16 -7.66 -2.66
N ASP A 79 0.91 -7.93 -2.97
CA ASP A 79 -0.20 -8.16 -2.03
C ASP A 79 -0.61 -9.63 -2.10
N LEU A 80 -0.61 -10.31 -0.96
CA LEU A 80 -1.22 -11.60 -0.77
C LEU A 80 -2.29 -11.48 0.31
N SER A 81 -3.52 -11.88 0.00
CA SER A 81 -4.63 -11.79 0.95
C SER A 81 -5.46 -13.07 0.94
N ALA A 82 -6.03 -13.40 2.11
CA ALA A 82 -6.95 -14.52 2.27
C ALA A 82 -8.15 -14.14 3.14
N ALA A 83 -9.34 -14.63 2.79
CA ALA A 83 -10.56 -14.44 3.59
C ALA A 83 -11.40 -15.71 3.61
N TYR A 84 -11.66 -16.26 4.80
CA TYR A 84 -12.37 -17.51 4.99
C TYR A 84 -13.58 -17.34 5.90
N ASP A 85 -14.72 -17.89 5.47
CA ASP A 85 -15.95 -17.96 6.27
C ASP A 85 -15.89 -19.17 7.21
N LEU A 86 -15.91 -18.90 8.51
CA LEU A 86 -15.90 -19.92 9.56
C LEU A 86 -17.31 -20.47 9.84
N GLY A 87 -18.34 -19.87 9.25
CA GLY A 87 -19.74 -20.20 9.47
C GLY A 87 -20.33 -19.46 10.68
N GLY A 88 -21.67 -19.51 10.78
CA GLY A 88 -22.41 -18.85 11.85
C GLY A 88 -22.19 -17.33 11.90
N GLY A 89 -21.84 -16.70 10.76
CA GLY A 89 -21.52 -15.28 10.65
C GLY A 89 -20.11 -14.91 11.08
N TRP A 90 -19.24 -15.84 11.43
CA TRP A 90 -17.84 -15.57 11.75
C TRP A 90 -16.96 -15.64 10.50
N GLY A 91 -16.01 -14.72 10.38
CA GLY A 91 -15.00 -14.76 9.33
C GLY A 91 -13.60 -14.49 9.87
N VAL A 92 -12.59 -14.97 9.16
CA VAL A 92 -11.18 -14.64 9.39
C VAL A 92 -10.58 -14.11 8.09
N ASN A 93 -9.73 -13.08 8.20
CA ASN A 93 -9.00 -12.53 7.06
C ASN A 93 -7.55 -12.23 7.41
N GLY A 94 -6.68 -12.41 6.43
CA GLY A 94 -5.26 -12.11 6.53
C GLY A 94 -4.77 -11.39 5.29
N HIS A 95 -3.75 -10.56 5.48
CA HIS A 95 -3.03 -9.89 4.40
C HIS A 95 -1.54 -9.85 4.72
N TYR A 96 -0.75 -9.99 3.66
CA TYR A 96 0.69 -9.78 3.61
C TYR A 96 1.03 -8.92 2.40
N GLY A 97 1.71 -7.81 2.67
CA GLY A 97 2.22 -6.89 1.68
C GLY A 97 3.74 -6.86 1.68
N HIS A 98 4.36 -6.71 0.51
CA HIS A 98 5.79 -6.42 0.37
C HIS A 98 6.01 -5.29 -0.62
N GLN A 99 6.43 -4.14 -0.11
CA GLN A 99 6.89 -3.01 -0.92
C GLN A 99 8.39 -3.08 -1.14
N TYR A 100 8.83 -2.93 -2.38
CA TYR A 100 10.23 -2.68 -2.73
C TYR A 100 10.36 -1.36 -3.51
N ILE A 101 11.37 -0.58 -3.18
CA ILE A 101 11.72 0.67 -3.88
C ILE A 101 13.16 0.56 -4.34
N LYS A 102 13.36 0.62 -5.66
CA LYS A 102 14.69 0.63 -6.28
C LYS A 102 15.46 1.86 -5.79
N ASN A 103 16.74 1.70 -5.47
CA ASN A 103 17.63 2.77 -5.03
C ASN A 103 17.17 3.59 -3.82
N ALA A 104 16.18 3.11 -3.05
CA ALA A 104 15.61 3.83 -1.91
C ALA A 104 16.64 4.36 -0.89
N THR A 105 17.74 3.62 -0.68
CA THR A 105 18.78 3.99 0.30
C THR A 105 19.83 4.95 -0.26
N ASP A 106 19.61 5.53 -1.44
CA ASP A 106 20.51 6.55 -1.98
C ASP A 106 20.49 7.79 -1.06
N PRO A 107 21.67 8.36 -0.70
CA PRO A 107 21.76 9.51 0.18
C PRO A 107 20.97 10.75 -0.30
N LEU A 108 20.70 10.87 -1.60
CA LEU A 108 19.95 12.00 -2.17
C LEU A 108 18.43 11.91 -1.90
N ILE A 109 17.89 10.73 -1.58
CA ILE A 109 16.46 10.52 -1.29
C ILE A 109 16.17 10.01 0.12
N GLY A 110 17.19 9.48 0.82
CA GLY A 110 17.21 9.41 2.28
C GLY A 110 16.30 8.36 2.94
N LEU A 111 15.77 7.35 2.22
CA LEU A 111 15.08 6.25 2.90
C LEU A 111 16.08 5.33 3.61
N SER A 112 15.74 4.94 4.84
CA SER A 112 16.62 4.11 5.67
C SER A 112 16.69 2.65 5.20
N LYS A 113 15.74 2.21 4.39
CA LYS A 113 15.57 0.83 3.90
C LYS A 113 14.96 0.82 2.51
N LYS A 114 15.23 -0.25 1.76
CA LYS A 114 14.74 -0.44 0.37
C LYS A 114 13.41 -1.18 0.22
N SER A 115 12.89 -1.71 1.32
CA SER A 115 11.64 -2.47 1.32
C SER A 115 10.94 -2.38 2.65
N VAL A 116 9.66 -2.71 2.71
CA VAL A 116 8.92 -2.93 3.96
C VAL A 116 7.88 -3.99 3.70
N ASP A 117 7.62 -4.80 4.71
CA ASP A 117 6.48 -5.71 4.71
C ASP A 117 5.38 -5.15 5.60
N ASP A 118 4.14 -5.37 5.22
CA ASP A 118 2.98 -5.04 6.04
C ASP A 118 2.05 -6.24 6.19
N TYR A 119 1.36 -6.30 7.32
CA TYR A 119 0.61 -7.47 7.71
C TYR A 119 -0.70 -7.06 8.37
N LYS A 120 -1.73 -7.87 8.14
CA LYS A 120 -2.99 -7.80 8.87
C LYS A 120 -3.49 -9.20 9.18
N LEU A 121 -4.02 -9.38 10.39
CA LEU A 121 -4.84 -10.53 10.76
C LEU A 121 -6.08 -10.03 11.47
N GLY A 122 -7.26 -10.43 10.99
CA GLY A 122 -8.52 -9.96 11.51
C GLY A 122 -9.60 -11.02 11.59
N VAL A 123 -10.57 -10.76 12.45
CA VAL A 123 -11.79 -11.54 12.61
C VAL A 123 -12.99 -10.63 12.42
N THR A 124 -14.07 -11.19 11.88
CA THR A 124 -15.34 -10.49 11.68
C THR A 124 -16.49 -11.30 12.22
N LYS A 125 -17.55 -10.60 12.63
CA LYS A 125 -18.82 -11.20 13.03
C LYS A 125 -19.99 -10.44 12.40
N ASP A 126 -20.79 -11.14 11.63
CA ASP A 126 -22.10 -10.68 11.18
C ASP A 126 -23.14 -10.89 12.29
N LEU A 127 -23.80 -9.79 12.64
CA LEU A 127 -24.88 -9.66 13.60
C LEU A 127 -26.15 -9.21 12.86
N SER A 128 -26.57 -10.03 11.90
CA SER A 128 -27.79 -9.82 11.10
C SER A 128 -27.74 -8.53 10.27
N GLY A 129 -26.72 -8.40 9.42
CA GLY A 129 -26.51 -7.25 8.53
C GLY A 129 -25.62 -6.16 9.12
N TRP A 130 -25.24 -6.29 10.39
CA TRP A 130 -24.19 -5.51 11.02
C TRP A 130 -22.92 -6.34 11.12
N VAL A 131 -21.85 -5.90 10.47
CA VAL A 131 -20.56 -6.58 10.53
C VAL A 131 -19.64 -5.82 11.47
N VAL A 132 -19.29 -6.45 12.59
CA VAL A 132 -18.22 -5.98 13.48
C VAL A 132 -16.92 -6.67 13.13
N GLY A 133 -15.80 -5.97 13.28
CA GLY A 133 -14.48 -6.52 13.01
C GLY A 133 -13.42 -6.00 13.97
N ALA A 134 -12.42 -6.84 14.21
CA ALA A 134 -11.21 -6.49 14.90
C ALA A 134 -10.01 -7.04 14.12
N ALA A 135 -8.97 -6.24 13.97
CA ALA A 135 -7.75 -6.64 13.28
C ALA A 135 -6.51 -6.11 14.00
N VAL A 136 -5.45 -6.90 13.97
CA VAL A 136 -4.10 -6.43 14.28
C VAL A 136 -3.41 -6.14 12.95
N VAL A 137 -2.85 -4.93 12.83
CA VAL A 137 -2.07 -4.50 11.68
C VAL A 137 -0.65 -4.13 12.12
N GLY A 138 0.33 -4.34 11.26
CA GLY A 138 1.71 -3.98 11.56
C GLY A 138 2.60 -3.99 10.33
N THR A 139 3.86 -3.64 10.54
CA THR A 139 4.89 -3.65 9.49
C THR A 139 6.18 -4.29 10.00
N SER A 140 7.00 -4.85 9.10
CA SER A 140 8.30 -5.42 9.47
C SER A 140 9.33 -4.36 9.86
N LYS A 141 9.10 -3.09 9.47
CA LYS A 141 10.06 -2.00 9.69
C LYS A 141 9.39 -0.77 10.29
N LYS A 142 9.98 -0.32 11.39
CA LYS A 142 9.68 0.99 11.99
C LYS A 142 10.51 2.05 11.28
N ALA A 143 10.00 3.27 11.16
CA ALA A 143 10.70 4.39 10.50
C ALA A 143 11.05 4.13 9.02
N TYR A 144 10.24 3.33 8.32
CA TYR A 144 10.44 3.07 6.88
C TYR A 144 10.24 4.34 6.04
N PHE A 145 9.19 5.10 6.38
CA PHE A 145 8.98 6.46 5.94
C PHE A 145 8.99 7.39 7.15
N THR A 146 9.64 8.53 6.98
CA THR A 146 9.58 9.66 7.91
C THR A 146 8.45 10.57 7.46
N THR A 147 7.28 10.45 8.09
CA THR A 147 6.22 11.45 7.88
C THR A 147 6.60 12.72 8.63
N GLY A 148 6.65 13.86 7.93
CA GLY A 148 6.92 15.16 8.54
C GLY A 148 8.36 15.68 8.42
N ALA A 149 9.19 15.16 7.51
CA ALA A 149 10.48 15.78 7.17
C ALA A 149 10.28 17.06 6.34
N GLY A 150 9.61 18.08 6.91
CA GLY A 150 9.64 19.43 6.40
C GLY A 150 10.81 20.18 7.04
N VAL A 151 11.74 20.70 6.24
CA VAL A 151 12.65 21.74 6.73
C VAL A 151 11.83 23.02 6.82
N VAL A 152 11.37 23.36 8.03
CA VAL A 152 10.96 24.74 8.31
C VAL A 152 12.24 25.49 8.67
N PRO A 153 12.55 26.64 8.04
CA PRO A 153 13.71 27.44 8.45
C PRO A 153 13.67 27.72 9.96
N GLY A 154 14.61 27.13 10.71
CA GLY A 154 14.72 27.31 12.17
C GLY A 154 14.10 26.21 13.04
N ALA A 155 13.54 25.12 12.48
CA ALA A 155 13.08 23.99 13.28
C ALA A 155 13.48 22.64 12.65
N LEU A 156 14.22 21.83 13.40
CA LEU A 156 14.36 20.39 13.15
C LEU A 156 13.03 19.74 13.56
N ILE A 157 12.17 19.41 12.60
CA ILE A 157 11.04 18.52 12.87
C ILE A 157 11.63 17.11 13.00
N THR A 158 11.60 16.56 14.20
CA THR A 158 11.90 15.14 14.42
C THR A 158 10.85 14.33 13.67
N PRO A 159 11.24 13.50 12.70
CA PRO A 159 10.29 12.63 12.01
C PRO A 159 9.49 11.78 12.98
N GLU A 160 8.20 11.59 12.72
CA GLU A 160 7.45 10.54 13.41
C GLU A 160 7.62 9.21 12.66
N ASP A 161 7.98 8.17 13.39
CA ASP A 161 8.15 6.82 12.84
C ASP A 161 6.79 6.22 12.44
N GLY A 162 6.60 6.02 11.14
CA GLY A 162 5.55 5.13 10.61
C GLY A 162 5.83 3.66 10.95
N GLY A 163 4.78 2.82 10.92
CA GLY A 163 4.90 1.36 11.03
C GLY A 163 4.57 0.74 12.40
N LYS A 164 3.90 1.48 13.29
CA LYS A 164 3.48 0.97 14.61
C LYS A 164 2.41 -0.12 14.48
N THR A 165 2.59 -1.24 15.20
CA THR A 165 1.54 -2.25 15.36
C THR A 165 0.32 -1.63 16.04
N SER A 166 -0.84 -1.82 15.44
CA SER A 166 -2.09 -1.19 15.85
C SER A 166 -3.23 -2.19 15.86
N VAL A 167 -4.23 -1.96 16.71
CA VAL A 167 -5.51 -2.66 16.67
C VAL A 167 -6.52 -1.75 15.97
N VAL A 168 -7.20 -2.29 14.96
CA VAL A 168 -8.26 -1.60 14.22
C VAL A 168 -9.59 -2.27 14.54
N LEU A 169 -10.55 -1.47 14.96
CA LEU A 169 -11.95 -1.90 15.15
C LEU A 169 -12.80 -1.31 14.03
N SER A 170 -13.72 -2.10 13.49
CA SER A 170 -14.61 -1.68 12.42
C SER A 170 -16.06 -2.07 12.70
N LEU A 171 -16.99 -1.21 12.28
CA LEU A 171 -18.41 -1.48 12.24
C LEU A 171 -18.93 -1.10 10.84
N SER A 172 -19.67 -2.00 10.21
CA SER A 172 -20.26 -1.77 8.89
C SER A 172 -21.70 -2.28 8.88
N LYS A 173 -22.56 -1.65 8.08
CA LYS A 173 -23.93 -2.07 7.86
C LYS A 173 -24.15 -2.32 6.38
N THR A 174 -24.63 -3.50 6.04
CA THR A 174 -25.08 -3.81 4.69
C THR A 174 -26.54 -3.39 4.56
N PHE A 175 -26.87 -2.63 3.50
CA PHE A 175 -28.22 -2.18 3.17
C PHE A 175 -28.81 -3.03 2.05
#